data_AF-A0A843GH50-F1
#
_entry.id   AF-A0A843GH50-F1
#
_cell.length_a   1.000
_cell.length_b   1.000
_cell.length_c   1.000
_cell.angle_alpha   90.00
_cell.angle_beta   90.00
_cell.angle_gamma   90.00
#
_symmetry.space_group_name_H-M   'P 1'
#
loop_
_entity.id
_entity.type
_entity.pdbx_description
1 polymer ?
#
loop_
_entity_poly.entity_id
_entity_poly.type
_entity_poly.pdbx_seq_one_letter_code
_entity_poly.pdbx_strand_id
1 'polypeptide(L)'
;MDYRLARSYEETGYKIIPDSIRTENNKLYADAECKCYKCGGTGRILCFSHVEWGICFACNGRGKFFKENCRVYTTAEREKMDAAAAAKKERELEKQRAEAPAKRQAWLDKYNISDGVVLIVAGCNTYEIKDELKAKGAKFYSGIGWFFGTSTAPNEISNPNAFLFSYDIEKLMYWNEVGGGPYYNTGALDQMKEDVKAEIAARNKATSGSQFVGEIGERLRNMKATLVSAKFFEGNWGGTFVYTFKVDNNIFTWFTQKVLDIDEGKIIDLTGTVKNHTEYNGILQTQLSRCIIKEAK
;
A
#
# COMPACT_ATOMS: atom_id res chain seq x y z
N MET A 1 30.67 33.31 29.02
CA MET A 1 30.91 32.72 27.69
C MET A 1 29.81 31.71 27.46
N ASP A 2 29.05 31.85 26.38
CA ASP A 2 27.97 30.91 26.08
C ASP A 2 28.54 29.67 25.39
N TYR A 3 28.38 28.54 26.07
CA TYR A 3 28.85 27.24 25.65
C TYR A 3 27.68 26.41 25.12
N ARG A 4 27.91 25.70 24.02
CA ARG A 4 26.88 24.93 23.31
C ARG A 4 27.31 23.49 23.13
N LEU A 5 26.33 22.57 23.14
CA LEU A 5 26.56 21.17 22.82
C LEU A 5 26.46 20.96 21.31
N ALA A 6 26.74 19.74 20.85
CA ALA A 6 26.37 19.37 19.48
C ALA A 6 24.84 19.46 19.32
N ARG A 7 24.39 19.86 18.13
CA ARG A 7 22.98 20.09 17.81
C ARG A 7 22.05 18.92 18.20
N SER A 8 22.50 17.69 17.99
CA SER A 8 21.76 16.47 18.38
C SER A 8 21.47 16.38 19.87
N TYR A 9 22.40 16.82 20.72
CA TYR A 9 22.22 16.83 22.18
C TYR A 9 21.25 17.94 22.60
N GLU A 10 21.37 19.14 22.01
CA GLU A 10 20.46 20.25 22.29
C GLU A 10 19.02 19.95 21.84
N GLU A 11 18.83 19.36 20.65
CA GLU A 11 17.52 18.92 20.14
C GLU A 11 16.89 17.83 21.01
N THR A 12 17.71 16.98 21.63
CA THR A 12 17.27 15.96 22.60
C THR A 12 17.00 16.57 24.00
N GLY A 13 17.29 17.87 24.19
CA GLY A 13 17.03 18.60 25.44
C GLY A 13 18.11 18.46 26.50
N TYR A 14 19.34 18.04 26.13
CA TYR A 14 20.49 18.06 27.03
C TYR A 14 20.96 19.49 27.29
N LYS A 15 21.30 19.76 28.55
CA LYS A 15 21.86 21.02 29.03
C LYS A 15 23.20 20.75 29.70
N ILE A 16 24.16 21.65 29.48
CA ILE A 16 25.48 21.58 30.10
C ILE A 16 25.34 21.78 31.60
N ILE A 17 26.06 20.97 32.39
CA ILE A 17 26.27 21.20 33.82
C ILE A 17 27.46 22.16 33.93
N PRO A 18 27.27 23.44 34.29
CA PRO A 18 28.32 24.46 34.17
C PRO A 18 29.59 24.14 34.96
N ASP A 19 29.43 23.51 36.13
CA ASP A 19 30.54 23.18 37.04
C ASP A 19 31.41 22.01 36.54
N SER A 20 30.98 21.31 35.48
CA SER A 20 31.69 20.15 34.92
C SER A 20 32.59 20.48 33.72
N ILE A 21 32.65 21.76 33.32
CA ILE A 21 33.41 22.20 32.15
C ILE A 21 34.90 22.02 32.41
N ARG A 22 35.56 21.28 31.51
CA ARG A 22 36.99 20.95 31.57
C ARG A 22 37.63 21.07 30.20
N THR A 23 38.91 21.40 30.19
CA THR A 23 39.71 21.44 28.95
C THR A 23 40.56 20.18 28.86
N GLU A 24 40.46 19.46 27.76
CA GLU A 24 41.25 18.26 27.47
C GLU A 24 41.73 18.33 26.01
N ASN A 25 43.03 18.15 25.77
CA ASN A 25 43.62 18.17 24.42
C ASN A 25 43.21 19.40 23.58
N ASN A 26 43.29 20.60 24.16
CA ASN A 26 42.89 21.89 23.55
C ASN A 26 41.42 21.96 23.11
N LYS A 27 40.54 21.12 23.68
CA LYS A 27 39.10 21.12 23.43
C LYS A 27 38.34 21.18 24.74
N LEU A 28 37.13 21.75 24.69
CA LEU A 28 36.24 21.85 25.84
C LEU A 28 35.30 20.65 25.90
N TYR A 29 35.14 20.12 27.11
CA TYR A 29 34.21 19.04 27.43
C TYR A 29 33.42 19.39 28.68
N ALA A 30 32.19 18.90 28.77
CA ALA A 30 31.37 19.02 29.96
C ALA A 30 30.43 17.83 30.07
N ASP A 31 29.92 17.61 31.27
CA ASP A 31 28.83 16.68 31.50
C ASP A 31 27.51 17.39 31.22
N ALA A 32 26.55 16.67 30.65
CA ALA A 32 25.26 17.19 30.26
C ALA A 32 24.13 16.36 30.85
N GLU A 33 23.03 17.00 31.23
CA GLU A 33 21.83 16.35 31.71
C GLU A 33 20.61 16.71 30.87
N CYS A 34 19.71 15.75 30.65
CA CYS A 34 18.38 16.01 30.08
C CYS A 34 17.29 15.40 30.96
N LYS A 35 16.07 15.90 30.82
CA LYS A 35 14.90 15.29 31.48
C LYS A 35 14.63 13.91 30.87
N CYS A 36 14.23 12.96 31.71
CA CYS A 36 13.80 11.65 31.23
C CYS A 36 12.60 11.79 30.29
N TYR A 37 12.74 11.30 29.06
CA TYR A 37 11.68 11.32 28.04
C TYR A 37 10.40 10.61 28.47
N LYS A 38 10.50 9.61 29.36
CA LYS A 38 9.36 8.77 29.78
C LYS A 38 8.53 9.39 30.90
N CYS A 39 9.18 9.99 31.90
CA CYS A 39 8.47 10.58 33.04
C CYS A 39 8.48 12.12 33.03
N GLY A 40 9.09 12.76 32.03
CA GLY A 40 9.14 14.22 31.93
C GLY A 40 9.95 14.92 33.01
N GLY A 41 10.82 14.21 33.74
CA GLY A 41 11.63 14.80 34.82
C GLY A 41 11.25 14.37 36.24
N THR A 42 10.09 13.76 36.45
CA THR A 42 9.54 13.50 37.79
C THR A 42 10.16 12.30 38.51
N GLY A 43 10.83 11.40 37.79
CA GLY A 43 11.29 10.10 38.31
C GLY A 43 10.16 9.09 38.58
N ARG A 44 8.89 9.51 38.49
CA ARG A 44 7.71 8.67 38.78
C ARG A 44 6.59 8.89 37.79
N ILE A 45 5.85 7.83 37.48
CA ILE A 45 4.68 7.87 36.59
C ILE A 45 3.45 7.51 37.43
N LEU A 46 2.62 8.51 37.75
CA LEU A 46 1.54 8.41 38.73
C LEU A 46 0.50 7.33 38.38
N CYS A 47 0.19 7.12 37.10
CA CYS A 47 -0.76 6.08 36.68
C CYS A 47 -0.25 4.64 36.93
N PHE A 48 1.04 4.46 37.20
CA PHE A 48 1.65 3.18 37.56
C PHE A 48 2.05 3.11 39.04
N SER A 49 1.48 3.95 39.91
CA SER A 49 1.78 3.97 41.35
C SER A 49 1.63 2.60 42.05
N HIS A 50 0.78 1.73 41.51
CA HIS A 50 0.56 0.37 41.99
C HIS A 50 1.70 -0.62 41.66
N VAL A 51 2.63 -0.26 40.78
CA VAL A 51 3.81 -1.07 40.44
C VAL A 51 5.06 -0.35 40.95
N GLU A 52 5.72 -0.92 41.97
CA GLU A 52 6.93 -0.34 42.60
C GLU A 52 6.81 1.17 42.86
N TRP A 53 5.69 1.60 43.44
CA TRP A 53 5.42 3.01 43.77
C TRP A 53 5.47 3.97 42.56
N GLY A 54 5.29 3.44 41.34
CA GLY A 54 5.31 4.18 40.09
C GLY A 54 6.70 4.67 39.68
N ILE A 55 7.77 4.04 40.17
CA ILE A 55 9.14 4.40 39.80
C ILE A 55 9.32 4.30 38.28
N CYS A 56 9.87 5.34 37.66
CA CYS A 56 10.14 5.32 36.23
C CYS A 56 11.36 4.44 35.96
N PHE A 57 11.15 3.22 35.44
CA PHE A 57 12.23 2.29 35.12
C PHE A 57 13.21 2.79 34.06
N ALA A 58 12.80 3.70 33.16
CA ALA A 58 13.70 4.23 32.13
C ALA A 58 14.85 5.07 32.74
N CYS A 59 14.58 5.85 33.78
CA CYS A 59 15.59 6.64 34.50
C CYS A 59 15.94 6.05 35.87
N ASN A 60 15.39 4.89 36.20
CA ASN A 60 15.46 4.25 37.52
C ASN A 60 15.13 5.22 38.67
N GLY A 61 14.05 5.98 38.53
CA GLY A 61 13.61 6.94 39.56
C GLY A 61 14.35 8.28 39.59
N ARG A 62 15.43 8.46 38.83
CA ARG A 62 16.25 9.69 38.85
C ARG A 62 15.62 10.91 38.19
N GLY A 63 14.66 10.70 37.30
CA GLY A 63 14.00 11.76 36.54
C GLY A 63 14.87 12.39 35.43
N LYS A 64 16.18 12.16 35.42
CA LYS A 64 17.12 12.72 34.43
C LYS A 64 18.02 11.65 33.82
N PHE A 65 18.55 11.93 32.63
CA PHE A 65 19.66 11.19 32.05
C PHE A 65 20.92 12.06 32.06
N PHE A 66 22.05 11.42 32.34
CA PHE A 66 23.36 12.06 32.36
C PHE A 66 24.20 11.56 31.19
N LYS A 67 24.95 12.46 30.58
CA LYS A 67 25.93 12.15 29.56
C LYS A 67 27.25 12.82 29.92
N GLU A 68 28.23 12.01 30.26
CA GLU A 68 29.57 12.46 30.60
C GLU A 68 30.38 12.76 29.32
N ASN A 69 31.42 13.59 29.46
CA ASN A 69 32.41 13.84 28.41
C ASN A 69 31.78 14.34 27.09
N CYS A 70 30.76 15.21 27.15
CA CYS A 70 30.20 15.82 25.95
C CYS A 70 31.12 16.92 25.43
N ARG A 71 31.45 16.91 24.14
CA ARG A 71 32.21 18.00 23.52
C ARG A 71 31.37 19.27 23.50
N VAL A 72 31.99 20.35 23.97
CA VAL A 72 31.41 21.68 24.06
C VAL A 72 32.06 22.57 23.01
N TYR A 73 31.25 23.45 22.43
CA TYR A 73 31.66 24.40 21.41
C TYR A 73 31.31 25.81 21.87
N THR A 74 32.12 26.78 21.47
CA THR A 74 31.69 28.18 21.54
C THR A 74 30.59 28.44 20.51
N THR A 75 29.75 29.46 20.77
CA THR A 75 28.69 29.86 19.82
C THR A 75 29.26 30.11 18.41
N ALA A 76 30.40 30.80 18.31
CA ALA A 76 31.04 31.10 17.03
C ALA A 76 31.56 29.84 16.29
N GLU A 77 32.11 28.86 17.01
CA GLU A 77 32.52 27.58 16.40
C GLU A 77 31.30 26.78 15.93
N ARG A 78 30.19 26.82 16.69
CA ARG A 78 28.95 26.13 16.34
C ARG A 78 28.32 26.72 15.09
N GLU A 79 28.21 28.04 15.01
CA GLU A 79 27.71 28.75 13.83
C GLU A 79 28.54 28.45 12.59
N LYS A 80 29.88 28.41 12.70
CA LYS A 80 30.76 28.02 11.58
C LYS A 80 30.52 26.59 11.13
N MET A 81 30.34 25.64 12.07
CA MET A 81 30.03 24.25 11.73
C MET A 81 28.65 24.09 11.11
N ASP A 82 27.64 24.82 11.61
CA ASP A 82 26.28 24.83 11.04
C ASP A 82 26.28 25.40 9.62
N ALA A 83 26.98 26.52 9.40
CA ALA A 83 27.15 27.11 8.07
C ALA A 83 27.88 26.15 7.11
N ALA A 84 28.94 25.49 7.56
CA ALA A 84 29.66 24.51 6.76
C ALA A 84 28.80 23.27 6.42
N ALA A 85 28.01 22.79 7.38
CA ALA A 85 27.09 21.67 7.17
C ALA A 85 25.96 22.05 6.20
N ALA A 86 25.41 23.26 6.33
CA ALA A 86 24.40 23.80 5.41
C ALA A 86 24.96 23.92 3.99
N ALA A 87 26.15 24.51 3.83
CA ALA A 87 26.83 24.61 2.53
C ALA A 87 27.15 23.24 1.92
N LYS A 88 27.55 22.25 2.73
CA LYS A 88 27.74 20.87 2.26
C LYS A 88 26.44 20.25 1.77
N LYS A 89 25.36 20.40 2.54
CA LYS A 89 24.03 19.89 2.18
C LYS A 89 23.53 20.53 0.88
N GLU A 90 23.73 21.82 0.70
CA GLU A 90 23.36 22.55 -0.51
C GLU A 90 24.14 22.06 -1.74
N ARG A 91 25.46 21.91 -1.63
CA ARG A 91 26.29 21.31 -2.69
C ARG A 91 25.87 19.88 -3.04
N GLU A 92 25.50 19.10 -2.03
CA GLU A 92 24.99 17.73 -2.23
C GLU A 92 23.63 17.74 -2.95
N LEU A 93 22.75 18.68 -2.59
CA LEU A 93 21.46 18.89 -3.24
C LEU A 93 21.63 19.30 -4.71
N GLU A 94 22.56 20.21 -5.01
CA GLU A 94 22.89 20.62 -6.37
C GLU A 94 23.42 19.46 -7.20
N LYS A 95 24.31 18.64 -6.64
CA LYS A 95 24.79 17.43 -7.29
C LYS A 95 23.65 16.45 -7.57
N GLN A 96 22.76 16.24 -6.61
CA GLN A 96 21.58 15.38 -6.78
C GLN A 96 20.64 15.91 -7.87
N ARG A 97 20.40 17.22 -7.91
CA ARG A 97 19.60 17.90 -8.95
C ARG A 97 20.23 17.75 -10.34
N ALA A 98 21.55 17.87 -10.44
CA ALA A 98 22.28 17.67 -11.69
C ALA A 98 22.22 16.21 -12.18
N GLU A 99 22.21 15.23 -11.27
CA GLU A 99 22.09 13.81 -11.60
C GLU A 99 20.64 13.36 -11.86
N ALA A 100 19.64 14.12 -11.42
CA ALA A 100 18.23 13.73 -11.47
C ALA A 100 17.71 13.44 -12.90
N PRO A 101 18.03 14.23 -13.94
CA PRO A 101 17.58 13.93 -15.31
C PRO A 101 18.14 12.61 -15.84
N ALA A 102 19.42 12.32 -15.59
CA ALA A 102 20.04 11.06 -16.00
C ALA A 102 19.41 9.86 -15.28
N LYS A 103 19.10 9.99 -13.98
CA LYS A 103 18.40 8.96 -13.21
C LYS A 103 16.97 8.74 -13.72
N ARG A 104 16.26 9.82 -14.09
CA ARG A 104 14.93 9.75 -14.71
C ARG A 104 14.98 9.00 -16.03
N GLN A 105 15.92 9.35 -16.91
CA GLN A 105 16.07 8.68 -18.20
C GLN A 105 16.40 7.19 -18.03
N ALA A 106 17.36 6.86 -17.16
CA ALA A 106 17.71 5.47 -16.87
C ALA A 106 16.52 4.66 -16.33
N TRP A 107 15.59 5.29 -15.60
CA TRP A 107 14.36 4.65 -15.15
C TRP A 107 13.40 4.42 -16.33
N LEU A 108 13.18 5.42 -17.20
CA LEU A 108 12.34 5.26 -18.40
C LEU A 108 12.87 4.14 -19.30
N ASP A 109 14.18 4.09 -19.54
CA ASP A 109 14.85 3.07 -20.34
C ASP A 109 14.67 1.67 -19.72
N LYS A 110 14.81 1.55 -18.40
CA LYS A 110 14.61 0.28 -17.67
C LYS A 110 13.21 -0.31 -17.89
N TYR A 111 12.20 0.54 -18.02
CA TYR A 111 10.82 0.13 -18.23
C TYR A 111 10.38 0.19 -19.70
N ASN A 112 11.32 0.45 -20.62
CA ASN A 112 11.06 0.61 -22.06
C ASN A 112 9.99 1.68 -22.34
N ILE A 113 9.98 2.79 -21.58
CA ILE A 113 9.00 3.87 -21.74
C ILE A 113 9.56 4.93 -22.69
N SER A 114 9.07 4.97 -23.93
CA SER A 114 9.54 5.93 -24.94
C SER A 114 8.65 7.14 -25.10
N ASP A 115 7.32 6.96 -25.03
CA ASP A 115 6.36 7.97 -25.50
C ASP A 115 5.62 8.68 -24.35
N GLY A 116 6.06 8.47 -23.11
CA GLY A 116 5.34 8.94 -21.91
C GLY A 116 3.99 8.25 -21.68
N VAL A 117 3.62 7.28 -22.52
CA VAL A 117 2.39 6.50 -22.41
C VAL A 117 2.71 5.07 -21.99
N VAL A 118 1.89 4.54 -21.11
CA VAL A 118 1.90 3.13 -20.72
C VAL A 118 0.58 2.47 -21.08
N LEU A 119 0.67 1.27 -21.65
CA LEU A 119 -0.48 0.41 -21.94
C LEU A 119 -0.61 -0.64 -20.85
N ILE A 120 -1.58 -0.46 -19.96
CA ILE A 120 -1.81 -1.31 -18.79
C ILE A 120 -2.67 -2.51 -19.20
N VAL A 121 -2.24 -3.70 -18.81
CA VAL A 121 -2.99 -4.94 -19.06
C VAL A 121 -4.03 -5.14 -17.97
N ALA A 122 -5.31 -5.18 -18.37
CA ALA A 122 -6.45 -5.34 -17.48
C ALA A 122 -7.44 -6.40 -17.98
N GLY A 123 -8.51 -6.63 -17.22
CA GLY A 123 -9.63 -7.50 -17.61
C GLY A 123 -9.45 -9.00 -17.35
N CYS A 124 -8.26 -9.45 -16.96
CA CYS A 124 -7.99 -10.86 -16.65
C CYS A 124 -7.09 -11.02 -15.42
N ASN A 125 -6.93 -12.27 -14.98
CA ASN A 125 -5.90 -12.64 -14.02
C ASN A 125 -4.52 -12.58 -14.70
N THR A 126 -3.87 -11.42 -14.64
CA THR A 126 -2.59 -11.18 -15.33
C THR A 126 -1.45 -12.08 -14.87
N TYR A 127 -1.59 -12.76 -13.71
CA TYR A 127 -0.59 -13.71 -13.24
C TYR A 127 -0.58 -15.03 -14.02
N GLU A 128 -1.70 -15.41 -14.64
CA GLU A 128 -1.78 -16.62 -15.49
C GLU A 128 -1.05 -16.41 -16.82
N ILE A 129 -1.09 -15.19 -17.35
CA ILE A 129 -0.45 -14.81 -18.62
C ILE A 129 0.91 -14.11 -18.43
N LYS A 130 1.47 -14.11 -17.21
CA LYS A 130 2.69 -13.33 -16.88
C LYS A 130 3.89 -13.65 -17.78
N ASP A 131 4.07 -14.91 -18.16
CA ASP A 131 5.24 -15.34 -18.92
C ASP A 131 5.11 -14.97 -20.41
N GLU A 132 3.89 -14.99 -20.95
CA GLU A 132 3.58 -14.40 -22.26
C GLU A 132 3.83 -12.89 -22.25
N LEU A 133 3.35 -12.18 -21.21
CA LEU A 133 3.53 -10.74 -21.08
C LEU A 133 5.03 -10.37 -21.06
N LYS A 134 5.84 -11.09 -20.28
CA LYS A 134 7.30 -10.92 -20.26
C LYS A 134 7.93 -11.18 -21.63
N ALA A 135 7.52 -12.25 -22.32
CA ALA A 135 8.04 -12.60 -23.65
C ALA A 135 7.73 -11.51 -24.69
N LYS A 136 6.58 -10.84 -24.55
CA LYS A 136 6.19 -9.69 -25.37
C LYS A 136 6.80 -8.36 -24.92
N GLY A 137 7.64 -8.36 -23.89
CA GLY A 137 8.35 -7.17 -23.41
C GLY A 137 7.62 -6.32 -22.37
N ALA A 138 6.50 -6.81 -21.81
CA ALA A 138 5.81 -6.14 -20.71
C ALA A 138 6.69 -6.08 -19.46
N LYS A 139 6.49 -5.03 -18.67
CA LYS A 139 7.12 -4.87 -17.36
C LYS A 139 6.06 -4.82 -16.28
N PHE A 140 6.45 -5.23 -15.08
CA PHE A 140 5.63 -5.12 -13.88
C PHE A 140 6.15 -3.99 -13.02
N TYR A 141 5.25 -3.11 -12.57
CA TYR A 141 5.54 -2.13 -11.53
C TYR A 141 4.43 -2.17 -10.48
N SER A 142 4.83 -2.11 -9.21
CA SER A 142 3.87 -2.09 -8.10
C SER A 142 2.89 -0.92 -8.29
N GLY A 143 1.63 -1.09 -7.87
CA GLY A 143 0.59 -0.07 -8.03
C GLY A 143 -0.03 0.02 -9.44
N ILE A 144 0.77 -0.06 -10.51
CA ILE A 144 0.28 0.00 -11.91
C ILE A 144 -0.09 -1.40 -12.43
N GLY A 145 0.68 -2.42 -12.06
CA GLY A 145 0.52 -3.78 -12.55
C GLY A 145 1.41 -4.08 -13.77
N TRP A 146 0.94 -4.96 -14.65
CA TRP A 146 1.61 -5.29 -15.90
C TRP A 146 1.31 -4.24 -16.98
N PHE A 147 2.35 -3.72 -17.63
CA PHE A 147 2.19 -2.71 -18.68
C PHE A 147 3.26 -2.82 -19.77
N PHE A 148 2.97 -2.21 -20.92
CA PHE A 148 3.92 -1.97 -22.00
C PHE A 148 4.28 -0.48 -22.03
N GLY A 149 5.58 -0.16 -22.06
CA GLY A 149 6.08 1.23 -22.12
C GLY A 149 6.00 1.88 -23.50
N THR A 150 5.10 1.42 -24.36
CA THR A 150 4.96 1.94 -25.73
C THR A 150 3.53 2.41 -25.94
N SER A 151 3.35 3.41 -26.79
CA SER A 151 2.02 3.79 -27.29
C SER A 151 1.43 2.74 -28.25
N THR A 152 2.25 1.84 -28.79
CA THR A 152 1.82 0.84 -29.78
C THR A 152 1.38 -0.45 -29.10
N ALA A 153 0.14 -0.87 -29.34
CA ALA A 153 -0.38 -2.11 -28.78
C ALA A 153 0.43 -3.31 -29.30
N PRO A 154 0.94 -4.18 -28.41
CA PRO A 154 1.53 -5.45 -28.82
C PRO A 154 0.49 -6.38 -29.43
N ASN A 155 0.95 -7.31 -30.28
CA ASN A 155 0.12 -8.34 -30.91
C ASN A 155 -0.76 -9.09 -29.88
N GLU A 156 -1.95 -9.49 -30.32
CA GLU A 156 -3.05 -10.12 -29.56
C GLU A 156 -2.59 -10.90 -28.32
N ILE A 157 -3.09 -10.50 -27.14
CA ILE A 157 -2.89 -11.21 -25.88
C ILE A 157 -3.76 -12.48 -25.91
N SER A 158 -3.20 -13.63 -25.54
CA SER A 158 -3.89 -14.93 -25.67
C SER A 158 -5.22 -15.00 -24.92
N ASN A 159 -5.36 -14.24 -23.83
CA ASN A 159 -6.57 -14.23 -23.02
C ASN A 159 -7.63 -13.30 -23.64
N PRO A 160 -8.83 -13.81 -24.01
CA PRO A 160 -9.86 -13.03 -24.68
C PRO A 160 -10.48 -11.94 -23.80
N ASN A 161 -10.33 -12.04 -22.47
CA ASN A 161 -10.80 -11.01 -21.54
C ASN A 161 -9.71 -9.95 -21.26
N ALA A 162 -8.47 -10.17 -21.71
CA ALA A 162 -7.40 -9.21 -21.53
C ALA A 162 -7.58 -8.02 -22.47
N PHE A 163 -7.30 -6.82 -21.96
CA PHE A 163 -7.27 -5.63 -22.77
C PHE A 163 -6.26 -4.61 -22.29
N LEU A 164 -5.97 -3.65 -23.16
CA LEU A 164 -4.99 -2.60 -22.92
C LEU A 164 -5.70 -1.29 -22.62
N PHE A 165 -5.28 -0.63 -21.55
CA PHE A 165 -5.73 0.69 -21.15
C PHE A 165 -4.57 1.67 -21.27
N SER A 166 -4.73 2.71 -22.08
CA SER A 166 -3.70 3.73 -22.29
C SER A 166 -3.73 4.78 -21.19
N TYR A 167 -2.59 5.04 -20.58
CA TYR A 167 -2.46 6.08 -19.56
C TYR A 167 -1.14 6.85 -19.68
N ASP A 168 -1.17 8.11 -19.30
CA ASP A 168 -0.01 9.00 -19.28
C ASP A 168 0.81 8.78 -17.99
N ILE A 169 2.09 8.42 -18.14
CA ILE A 169 2.97 8.11 -17.03
C ILE A 169 3.27 9.33 -16.16
N GLU A 170 3.26 10.54 -16.73
CA GLU A 170 3.49 11.79 -16.00
C GLU A 170 2.30 12.18 -15.14
N LYS A 171 1.11 11.65 -15.44
CA LYS A 171 -0.06 11.78 -14.57
C LYS A 171 -0.02 10.79 -13.42
N LEU A 172 0.36 9.54 -13.69
CA LEU A 172 0.45 8.48 -12.68
C LEU A 172 1.55 8.73 -11.66
N MET A 173 2.60 9.44 -12.06
CA MET A 173 3.79 9.59 -11.25
C MET A 173 4.43 10.97 -11.39
N TYR A 174 4.99 11.44 -10.28
CA TYR A 174 5.79 12.66 -10.26
C TYR A 174 7.24 12.36 -9.87
N TRP A 175 8.13 13.24 -10.30
CA TRP A 175 9.57 13.16 -10.05
C TRP A 175 9.94 14.22 -9.03
N ASN A 176 10.69 13.85 -7.99
CA ASN A 176 11.24 14.84 -7.07
C ASN A 176 12.44 15.54 -7.71
N GLU A 177 12.73 16.77 -7.24
CA GLU A 177 13.86 17.56 -7.75
C GLU A 177 15.22 16.90 -7.48
N VAL A 178 15.30 15.99 -6.50
CA VAL A 178 16.55 15.43 -5.97
C VAL A 178 16.84 14.00 -6.43
N GLY A 179 16.07 13.48 -7.39
CA GLY A 179 16.37 12.22 -8.06
C GLY A 179 16.30 11.01 -7.13
N GLY A 180 15.10 10.51 -6.89
CA GLY A 180 14.82 9.30 -6.10
C GLY A 180 13.75 8.43 -6.77
N GLY A 181 13.90 8.14 -8.06
CA GLY A 181 12.85 7.46 -8.83
C GLY A 181 11.52 8.23 -8.84
N PRO A 182 10.51 7.67 -9.51
CA PRO A 182 9.19 8.29 -9.53
C PRO A 182 8.37 7.91 -8.30
N TYR A 183 7.61 8.87 -7.78
CA TYR A 183 6.62 8.69 -6.73
C TYR A 183 5.24 8.56 -7.35
N TYR A 184 4.38 7.73 -6.75
CA TYR A 184 2.99 7.64 -7.19
C TYR A 184 2.25 8.94 -6.91
N ASN A 185 1.52 9.42 -7.91
CA ASN A 185 0.40 10.31 -7.68
C ASN A 185 -0.78 9.43 -7.23
N THR A 186 -1.03 9.36 -5.93
CA THR A 186 -2.05 8.47 -5.35
C THR A 186 -3.43 8.75 -5.92
N GLY A 187 -3.79 10.02 -6.12
CA GLY A 187 -5.08 10.40 -6.71
C GLY A 187 -5.22 9.92 -8.16
N ALA A 188 -4.19 10.11 -8.99
CA ALA A 188 -4.21 9.62 -10.37
C ALA A 188 -4.22 8.09 -10.44
N LEU A 189 -3.50 7.42 -9.54
CA LEU A 189 -3.49 5.96 -9.46
C LEU A 189 -4.85 5.38 -9.08
N ASP A 190 -5.54 6.02 -8.13
CA ASP A 190 -6.89 5.61 -7.74
C ASP A 190 -7.91 5.89 -8.85
N GLN A 191 -7.80 7.03 -9.54
CA GLN A 191 -8.60 7.31 -10.73
C GLN A 191 -8.39 6.26 -11.82
N MET A 192 -7.14 5.92 -12.13
CA MET A 192 -6.80 4.88 -13.10
C MET A 192 -7.43 3.52 -12.75
N LYS A 193 -7.43 3.14 -11.47
CA LYS A 193 -8.08 1.89 -11.03
C LYS A 193 -9.59 1.93 -11.22
N GLU A 194 -10.22 3.06 -10.90
CA GLU A 194 -11.67 3.23 -11.13
C GLU A 194 -12.01 3.26 -12.62
N ASP A 195 -11.19 3.89 -13.47
CA ASP A 195 -11.36 3.88 -14.94
C ASP A 195 -11.27 2.46 -15.49
N VAL A 196 -10.24 1.70 -15.08
CA VAL A 196 -10.07 0.29 -15.46
C VAL A 196 -11.27 -0.55 -14.99
N LYS A 197 -11.73 -0.35 -13.76
CA LYS A 197 -12.88 -1.06 -13.20
C LYS A 197 -14.19 -0.72 -13.93
N ALA A 198 -14.38 0.55 -14.30
CA ALA A 198 -15.53 1.01 -15.08
C ALA A 198 -15.52 0.40 -16.49
N GLU A 199 -14.35 0.31 -17.14
CA GLU A 199 -14.19 -0.32 -18.44
C GLU A 199 -14.46 -1.84 -18.37
N ILE A 200 -13.95 -2.52 -17.34
CA ILE A 200 -14.29 -3.93 -17.07
C ILE A 200 -15.81 -4.08 -16.93
N ALA A 201 -16.45 -3.20 -16.16
CA ALA A 201 -17.89 -3.23 -15.97
C ALA A 201 -18.66 -2.99 -17.26
N ALA A 202 -18.27 -2.02 -18.08
CA ALA A 202 -18.90 -1.74 -19.37
C ALA A 202 -18.80 -2.93 -20.33
N ARG A 203 -17.63 -3.56 -20.45
CA ARG A 203 -17.40 -4.74 -21.32
C ARG A 203 -18.18 -5.95 -20.85
N ASN A 204 -18.15 -6.21 -19.54
CA ASN A 204 -18.91 -7.29 -18.95
C ASN A 204 -20.40 -7.08 -19.16
N LYS A 205 -20.92 -5.86 -18.95
CA LYS A 205 -22.33 -5.54 -19.18
C LYS A 205 -22.74 -5.72 -20.64
N ALA A 206 -21.89 -5.29 -21.58
CA ALA A 206 -22.14 -5.45 -23.01
C ALA A 206 -22.14 -6.93 -23.46
N THR A 207 -21.36 -7.78 -22.79
CA THR A 207 -21.25 -9.21 -23.11
C THR A 207 -22.22 -10.06 -22.26
N SER A 208 -22.67 -9.57 -21.11
CA SER A 208 -23.50 -10.35 -20.20
C SER A 208 -24.95 -10.37 -20.66
N GLY A 209 -25.50 -11.57 -20.82
CA GLY A 209 -26.95 -11.81 -20.91
C GLY A 209 -27.62 -11.99 -19.54
N SER A 210 -26.95 -11.66 -18.43
CA SER A 210 -27.43 -11.93 -17.08
C SER A 210 -28.48 -10.91 -16.63
N GLN A 211 -29.54 -11.40 -16.02
CA GLN A 211 -30.64 -10.61 -15.46
C GLN A 211 -30.91 -10.99 -14.01
N PHE A 212 -31.64 -10.15 -13.30
CA PHE A 212 -32.17 -10.52 -11.99
C PHE A 212 -33.27 -11.57 -12.15
N VAL A 213 -33.09 -12.71 -11.50
CA VAL A 213 -34.06 -13.81 -11.51
C VAL A 213 -34.77 -13.90 -10.18
N GLY A 214 -36.10 -13.85 -10.23
CA GLY A 214 -37.00 -13.94 -9.09
C GLY A 214 -37.21 -12.62 -8.34
N GLU A 215 -38.15 -12.61 -7.41
CA GLU A 215 -38.41 -11.49 -6.51
C GLU A 215 -37.70 -11.67 -5.15
N ILE A 216 -37.38 -10.58 -4.47
CA ILE A 216 -36.76 -10.66 -3.13
C ILE A 216 -37.71 -11.40 -2.16
N GLY A 217 -37.21 -12.47 -1.56
CA GLY A 217 -37.98 -13.38 -0.70
C GLY A 217 -38.53 -14.62 -1.42
N GLU A 218 -38.55 -14.64 -2.74
CA GLU A 218 -38.99 -15.78 -3.53
C GLU A 218 -38.04 -16.98 -3.37
N ARG A 219 -38.60 -18.19 -3.34
CA ARG A 219 -37.82 -19.43 -3.24
C ARG A 219 -37.75 -20.16 -4.58
N LEU A 220 -36.61 -20.02 -5.26
CA LEU A 220 -36.28 -20.71 -6.50
C LEU A 220 -35.87 -22.16 -6.20
N ARG A 221 -36.41 -23.12 -6.97
CA ARG A 221 -36.26 -24.55 -6.69
C ARG A 221 -35.68 -25.31 -7.88
N ASN A 222 -34.83 -26.29 -7.59
CA ASN A 222 -34.26 -27.24 -8.56
C ASN A 222 -33.67 -26.57 -9.81
N MET A 223 -32.93 -25.48 -9.63
CA MET A 223 -32.21 -24.84 -10.72
C MET A 223 -30.95 -25.64 -11.05
N LYS A 224 -30.79 -26.07 -12.31
CA LYS A 224 -29.57 -26.73 -12.76
C LYS A 224 -28.45 -25.70 -12.86
N ALA A 225 -27.61 -25.65 -11.84
CA ALA A 225 -26.60 -24.63 -11.67
C ALA A 225 -25.20 -25.21 -11.80
N THR A 226 -24.34 -24.55 -12.58
CA THR A 226 -22.91 -24.90 -12.66
C THR A 226 -22.15 -24.06 -11.64
N LEU A 227 -21.34 -24.69 -10.79
CA LEU A 227 -20.45 -23.94 -9.89
C LEU A 227 -19.30 -23.33 -10.71
N VAL A 228 -19.20 -22.00 -10.74
CA VAL A 228 -18.19 -21.28 -11.52
C VAL A 228 -16.99 -20.91 -10.68
N SER A 229 -17.21 -20.51 -9.42
CA SER A 229 -16.10 -20.18 -8.52
C SER A 229 -16.47 -20.34 -7.06
N ALA A 230 -15.49 -20.72 -6.24
CA ALA A 230 -15.57 -20.72 -4.78
C ALA A 230 -14.45 -19.85 -4.19
N LYS A 231 -14.81 -18.76 -3.48
CA LYS A 231 -13.83 -17.86 -2.85
C LYS A 231 -14.07 -17.76 -1.35
N PHE A 232 -13.01 -17.81 -0.56
CA PHE A 232 -13.05 -17.60 0.88
C PHE A 232 -12.45 -16.24 1.23
N PHE A 233 -13.08 -15.51 2.15
CA PHE A 233 -12.50 -14.31 2.73
C PHE A 233 -12.72 -14.29 4.25
N GLU A 234 -11.71 -13.81 4.98
CA GLU A 234 -11.80 -13.59 6.42
C GLU A 234 -12.34 -12.19 6.70
N GLY A 235 -13.37 -12.10 7.54
CA GLY A 235 -13.88 -10.85 8.07
C GLY A 235 -13.75 -10.79 9.59
N ASN A 236 -14.04 -9.61 10.17
CA ASN A 236 -14.00 -9.38 11.62
C ASN A 236 -14.92 -10.30 12.44
N TRP A 237 -15.85 -11.00 11.79
CA TRP A 237 -16.85 -11.88 12.40
C TRP A 237 -16.70 -13.34 11.96
N GLY A 238 -15.53 -13.70 11.41
CA GLY A 238 -15.23 -15.03 10.90
C GLY A 238 -15.17 -15.10 9.38
N GLY A 239 -14.78 -16.26 8.88
CA GLY A 239 -14.64 -16.53 7.46
C GLY A 239 -15.97 -16.71 6.73
N THR A 240 -16.04 -16.23 5.49
CA THR A 240 -17.21 -16.41 4.61
C THR A 240 -16.76 -16.92 3.25
N PHE A 241 -17.46 -17.94 2.75
CA PHE A 241 -17.36 -18.43 1.39
C PHE A 241 -18.38 -17.72 0.49
N VAL A 242 -17.94 -17.35 -0.71
CA VAL A 242 -18.76 -16.87 -1.83
C VAL A 242 -18.71 -17.90 -2.93
N TYR A 243 -19.84 -18.55 -3.14
CA TYR A 243 -20.04 -19.44 -4.28
C TYR A 243 -20.76 -18.68 -5.38
N THR A 244 -20.20 -18.73 -6.58
CA THR A 244 -20.82 -18.16 -7.79
C THR A 244 -21.29 -19.30 -8.66
N PHE A 245 -22.58 -19.30 -8.98
CA PHE A 245 -23.22 -20.28 -9.82
C PHE A 245 -23.73 -19.63 -11.10
N LYS A 246 -23.69 -20.40 -12.20
CA LYS A 246 -24.29 -20.02 -13.48
C LYS A 246 -25.45 -20.94 -13.81
N VAL A 247 -26.60 -20.35 -14.09
CA VAL A 247 -27.79 -21.04 -14.62
C VAL A 247 -28.14 -20.34 -15.92
N ASP A 248 -28.06 -21.06 -17.04
CA ASP A 248 -28.15 -20.48 -18.37
C ASP A 248 -27.17 -19.30 -18.55
N ASN A 249 -27.67 -18.07 -18.68
CA ASN A 249 -26.88 -16.84 -18.77
C ASN A 249 -26.87 -16.02 -17.47
N ASN A 250 -27.59 -16.46 -16.43
CA ASN A 250 -27.77 -15.73 -15.19
C ASN A 250 -26.78 -16.16 -14.11
N ILE A 251 -26.34 -15.21 -13.31
CA ILE A 251 -25.38 -15.42 -12.22
C ILE A 251 -26.07 -15.37 -10.86
N PHE A 252 -25.82 -16.39 -10.05
CA PHE A 252 -26.28 -16.48 -8.67
C PHE A 252 -25.11 -16.50 -7.72
N THR A 253 -25.22 -15.79 -6.60
CA THR A 253 -24.18 -15.82 -5.55
C THR A 253 -24.74 -16.30 -4.23
N TRP A 254 -23.97 -17.15 -3.52
CA TRP A 254 -24.35 -17.63 -2.21
C TRP A 254 -23.21 -17.41 -1.21
N PHE A 255 -23.51 -16.62 -0.18
CA PHE A 255 -22.60 -16.26 0.90
C PHE A 255 -22.90 -17.17 2.10
N THR A 256 -21.91 -17.94 2.55
CA THR A 256 -22.10 -18.92 3.61
C THR A 256 -20.80 -19.21 4.35
N GLN A 257 -20.89 -19.65 5.60
CA GLN A 257 -19.74 -20.19 6.34
C GLN A 257 -19.53 -21.68 6.06
N LYS A 258 -20.52 -22.33 5.43
CA LYS A 258 -20.47 -23.75 5.10
C LYS A 258 -19.54 -24.00 3.92
N VAL A 259 -18.54 -24.86 4.13
CA VAL A 259 -17.74 -25.43 3.05
C VAL A 259 -18.61 -26.38 2.21
N LEU A 260 -18.58 -26.20 0.90
CA LEU A 260 -19.15 -27.12 -0.07
C LEU A 260 -18.05 -27.99 -0.64
N ASP A 261 -18.26 -29.30 -0.60
CA ASP A 261 -17.37 -30.30 -1.19
C ASP A 261 -17.78 -30.57 -2.65
N ILE A 262 -17.59 -29.54 -3.49
CA ILE A 262 -18.02 -29.53 -4.89
C ILE A 262 -16.94 -28.84 -5.71
N ASP A 263 -16.44 -29.54 -6.73
CA ASP A 263 -15.45 -28.97 -7.65
C ASP A 263 -16.08 -27.93 -8.59
N GLU A 264 -15.27 -26.92 -8.96
CA GLU A 264 -15.64 -25.95 -9.99
C GLU A 264 -15.93 -26.68 -11.33
N GLY A 265 -16.97 -26.24 -12.03
CA GLY A 265 -17.47 -26.86 -13.26
C GLY A 265 -18.54 -27.94 -13.07
N LYS A 266 -18.80 -28.42 -11.84
CA LYS A 266 -19.86 -29.41 -11.60
C LYS A 266 -21.26 -28.80 -11.67
N ILE A 267 -22.20 -29.56 -12.25
CA ILE A 267 -23.62 -29.21 -12.33
C ILE A 267 -24.34 -29.79 -11.10
N ILE A 268 -25.16 -28.97 -10.46
CA ILE A 268 -25.91 -29.31 -9.26
C ILE A 268 -27.37 -28.82 -9.35
N ASP A 269 -28.24 -29.43 -8.57
CA ASP A 269 -29.58 -28.89 -8.33
C ASP A 269 -29.53 -27.90 -7.17
N LEU A 270 -29.64 -26.61 -7.50
CA LEU A 270 -29.61 -25.50 -6.56
C LEU A 270 -31.04 -25.05 -6.23
N THR A 271 -31.36 -25.06 -4.94
CA THR A 271 -32.59 -24.45 -4.41
C THR A 271 -32.20 -23.37 -3.42
N GLY A 272 -32.75 -22.16 -3.53
CA GLY A 272 -32.40 -21.04 -2.66
C GLY A 272 -33.50 -20.00 -2.58
N THR A 273 -33.45 -19.14 -1.58
CA THR A 273 -34.33 -17.98 -1.47
C THR A 273 -33.59 -16.73 -1.89
N VAL A 274 -34.17 -15.96 -2.83
CA VAL A 274 -33.63 -14.69 -3.29
C VAL A 274 -33.55 -13.74 -2.09
N LYS A 275 -32.33 -13.33 -1.77
CA LYS A 275 -32.05 -12.41 -0.66
C LYS A 275 -31.91 -10.98 -1.16
N ASN A 276 -31.22 -10.78 -2.28
CA ASN A 276 -30.95 -9.46 -2.82
C ASN A 276 -30.60 -9.51 -4.32
N HIS A 277 -30.74 -8.37 -4.99
CA HIS A 277 -30.24 -8.12 -6.33
C HIS A 277 -29.02 -7.22 -6.25
N THR A 278 -27.92 -7.63 -6.87
CA THR A 278 -26.63 -6.94 -6.79
C THR A 278 -25.97 -6.87 -8.15
N GLU A 279 -25.23 -5.82 -8.42
CA GLU A 279 -24.39 -5.70 -9.61
C GLU A 279 -22.92 -5.80 -9.20
N TYR A 280 -22.16 -6.68 -9.86
CA TYR A 280 -20.73 -6.82 -9.62
C TYR A 280 -19.98 -6.75 -10.95
N ASN A 281 -19.07 -5.77 -11.07
CA ASN A 281 -18.31 -5.49 -12.30
C ASN A 281 -19.21 -5.48 -13.54
N GLY A 282 -20.34 -4.76 -13.49
CA GLY A 282 -21.28 -4.64 -14.61
C GLY A 282 -22.23 -5.82 -14.83
N ILE A 283 -22.06 -6.92 -14.11
CA ILE A 283 -22.88 -8.13 -14.25
C ILE A 283 -23.96 -8.14 -13.17
N LEU A 284 -25.22 -8.26 -13.60
CA LEU A 284 -26.36 -8.43 -12.70
C LEU A 284 -26.32 -9.83 -12.08
N GLN A 285 -26.45 -9.90 -10.75
CA GLN A 285 -26.39 -11.14 -9.98
C GLN A 285 -27.54 -11.22 -8.98
N THR A 286 -28.12 -12.41 -8.82
CA THR A 286 -29.10 -12.70 -7.79
C THR A 286 -28.42 -13.36 -6.58
N GLN A 287 -28.40 -12.67 -5.44
CA GLN A 287 -27.86 -13.24 -4.21
C GLN A 287 -28.91 -14.15 -3.57
N LEU A 288 -28.51 -15.39 -3.28
CA LEU A 288 -29.34 -16.40 -2.63
C LEU A 288 -28.96 -16.57 -1.16
N SER A 289 -29.94 -17.04 -0.38
CA SER A 289 -29.80 -17.45 1.01
C SER A 289 -30.57 -18.75 1.26
N ARG A 290 -30.23 -19.43 2.37
CA ARG A 290 -30.87 -20.70 2.78
C ARG A 290 -30.87 -21.72 1.64
N CYS A 291 -29.72 -21.84 0.99
CA CYS A 291 -29.54 -22.72 -0.16
C CYS A 291 -29.46 -24.18 0.26
N ILE A 292 -30.03 -25.04 -0.58
CA ILE A 292 -29.95 -26.50 -0.50
C ILE A 292 -29.37 -26.93 -1.84
N ILE A 293 -28.33 -27.74 -1.77
CA ILE A 293 -27.66 -28.32 -2.93
C ILE A 293 -27.91 -29.81 -2.93
N LYS A 294 -28.23 -30.35 -4.11
CA LYS A 294 -28.28 -31.79 -4.37
C LYS A 294 -27.43 -32.09 -5.60
N GLU A 295 -26.84 -33.28 -5.63
CA GLU A 295 -26.20 -33.77 -6.85
C GLU A 295 -27.27 -33.86 -7.96
N ALA A 296 -26.95 -33.29 -9.13
CA ALA A 296 -27.85 -33.35 -10.27
C ALA A 296 -27.99 -34.80 -10.72
N LYS A 297 -29.24 -35.26 -10.92
CA LYS A 297 -29.53 -36.54 -11.57
C LYS A 297 -29.35 -36.48 -13.08
#